data_AF-A0A7J6R7J6-F1
#
_entry.id   AF-A0A7J6R7J6-F1
#
_cell.length_a   1.000
_cell.length_b   1.000
_cell.length_c   1.000
_cell.angle_alpha   90.00
_cell.angle_beta   90.00
_cell.angle_gamma   90.00
#
_symmetry.space_group_name_H-M   'P 1'
#
loop_
_entity.id
_entity.type
_entity.pdbx_description
1 polymer ?
#
loop_
_entity_poly.entity_id
_entity_poly.type
_entity_poly.pdbx_seq_one_letter_code
_entity_poly.pdbx_strand_id
1 'polypeptide(L)'
;MASASEPTASLGEELPSVPAHAPFSLNILVKVKTMQQQNGLRHQDYHRYRQYCSRRLHRIRKATKLTNGRERFKKCAIPDDFSLDKVLEIPLVSAERAWAYSAELLGVYAQFIEDKPALRYHGIGRLRKAVRYAQILLAMCRVHCDSRTVMEAEAYESFMSGVLEFNLEEFPAALEKLTLANDLYQKLSVLTTSTSEKELKLEKAYYAQMLDSDIAPKLRQCRYYADESHLAERKKESSAAKEGAKASKNQVAILQQIDAVKARGDARGDVMTLAEYYESTDDNISAAIDGCSEVAGLCQEVLSKIHSEMVKPPEESGGIDWAAHEVEVRTVSEDVSGERSLLLIYGLLA
;
A
#
# COMPACT_ATOMS: atom_id res chain seq x y z
N MET A 1 47.76 28.99 -33.42
CA MET A 1 47.61 28.21 -32.17
C MET A 1 46.23 28.49 -31.60
N ALA A 2 45.34 27.51 -31.66
CA ALA A 2 44.19 27.27 -30.76
C ALA A 2 43.27 26.26 -31.47
N SER A 3 43.58 24.98 -31.30
CA SER A 3 42.74 23.85 -31.72
C SER A 3 41.66 23.67 -30.65
N ALA A 4 40.39 23.81 -31.04
CA ALA A 4 39.26 23.50 -30.16
C ALA A 4 39.12 21.97 -30.05
N SER A 5 39.40 21.41 -28.88
CA SER A 5 39.11 20.03 -28.53
C SER A 5 37.78 19.97 -27.79
N GLU A 6 36.77 19.35 -28.40
CA GLU A 6 35.54 18.95 -27.73
C GLU A 6 35.83 17.84 -26.71
N PRO A 7 35.25 17.88 -25.49
CA PRO A 7 35.33 16.75 -24.58
C PRO A 7 34.23 15.76 -24.96
N THR A 8 34.63 14.64 -25.58
CA THR A 8 33.80 13.44 -25.68
C THR A 8 33.50 12.92 -24.28
N ALA A 9 32.34 13.29 -23.73
CA ALA A 9 31.78 12.66 -22.56
C ALA A 9 31.20 11.30 -22.97
N SER A 10 32.02 10.26 -22.87
CA SER A 10 31.54 8.88 -22.90
C SER A 10 30.69 8.66 -21.65
N LEU A 11 29.37 8.64 -21.81
CA LEU A 11 28.44 8.08 -20.84
C LEU A 11 28.80 6.60 -20.68
N GLY A 12 29.54 6.30 -19.62
CA GLY A 12 29.79 4.95 -19.17
C GLY A 12 28.45 4.32 -18.82
N GLU A 13 27.96 3.49 -19.72
CA GLU A 13 26.93 2.50 -19.43
C GLU A 13 27.56 1.49 -18.46
N GLU A 14 27.43 1.76 -17.15
CA GLU A 14 27.83 0.81 -16.11
C GLU A 14 26.95 -0.43 -16.25
N LEU A 15 27.45 -1.42 -17.00
CA LEU A 15 26.94 -2.78 -17.02
C LEU A 15 26.69 -3.24 -15.58
N PRO A 16 25.55 -3.90 -15.29
CA PRO A 16 25.28 -4.40 -13.96
C PRO A 16 26.45 -5.27 -13.51
N SER A 17 27.04 -4.92 -12.37
CA SER A 17 28.20 -5.60 -11.80
C SER A 17 27.95 -7.11 -11.80
N VAL A 18 28.70 -7.84 -12.63
CA VAL A 18 28.57 -9.30 -12.71
C VAL A 18 28.81 -9.87 -11.31
N PRO A 19 27.89 -10.67 -10.75
CA PRO A 19 28.06 -11.20 -9.41
C PRO A 19 29.33 -12.05 -9.33
N ALA A 20 30.09 -11.93 -8.25
CA ALA A 20 31.32 -12.70 -8.04
C ALA A 20 31.08 -14.20 -7.77
N HIS A 21 29.82 -14.63 -7.67
CA HIS A 21 29.43 -15.99 -7.28
C HIS A 21 28.68 -16.71 -8.41
N ALA A 22 28.66 -18.05 -8.35
CA ALA A 22 27.78 -18.85 -9.21
C ALA A 22 26.30 -18.49 -8.96
N PRO A 23 25.42 -18.57 -9.98
CA PRO A 23 24.02 -18.21 -9.82
C PRO A 23 23.34 -19.06 -8.75
N PHE A 24 22.62 -18.40 -7.84
CA PHE A 24 21.86 -19.09 -6.80
C PHE A 24 20.61 -19.74 -7.39
N SER A 25 20.23 -20.90 -6.83
CA SER A 25 19.00 -21.60 -7.18
C SER A 25 18.11 -21.71 -5.95
N LEU A 26 16.91 -21.14 -6.02
CA LEU A 26 15.96 -21.06 -4.92
C LEU A 26 14.56 -21.42 -5.42
N ASN A 27 14.02 -22.54 -4.93
CA ASN A 27 12.61 -22.90 -5.13
C ASN A 27 11.73 -22.08 -4.18
N ILE A 28 11.32 -20.89 -4.61
CA ILE A 28 10.56 -19.89 -3.83
C ILE A 28 9.22 -20.47 -3.41
N LEU A 29 8.45 -21.07 -4.34
CA LEU A 29 7.11 -21.56 -4.01
C LEU A 29 7.17 -22.71 -2.99
N VAL A 30 8.07 -23.67 -3.20
CA VAL A 30 8.27 -24.80 -2.28
C VAL A 30 8.65 -24.30 -0.90
N LYS A 31 9.57 -23.32 -0.82
CA LYS A 31 10.00 -22.70 0.44
C LYS A 31 8.81 -22.04 1.15
N VAL A 32 8.06 -21.21 0.44
CA VAL A 32 6.90 -20.48 0.99
C VAL A 32 5.84 -21.46 1.49
N LYS A 33 5.38 -22.41 0.67
CA LYS A 33 4.36 -23.37 1.05
C LYS A 33 4.80 -24.26 2.21
N THR A 34 6.05 -24.70 2.23
CA THR A 34 6.61 -25.45 3.37
C THR A 34 6.58 -24.63 4.65
N MET A 35 7.02 -23.36 4.60
CA MET A 35 6.98 -22.46 5.75
C MET A 35 5.55 -22.23 6.24
N GLN A 36 4.60 -22.00 5.35
CA GLN A 36 3.19 -21.78 5.67
C GLN A 36 2.57 -23.01 6.36
N GLN A 37 2.71 -24.19 5.76
CA GLN A 37 2.13 -25.44 6.27
C GLN A 37 2.68 -25.82 7.66
N GLN A 38 3.99 -25.69 7.87
CA GLN A 38 4.63 -26.06 9.13
C GLN A 38 4.32 -25.10 10.29
N ASN A 39 3.96 -23.84 10.00
CA ASN A 39 3.95 -22.77 11.00
C ASN A 39 2.58 -22.11 11.22
N GLY A 40 1.49 -22.79 10.91
CA GLY A 40 0.13 -22.40 11.34
C GLY A 40 -0.92 -22.32 10.24
N LEU A 41 -0.52 -22.13 8.98
CA LEU A 41 -1.48 -21.90 7.90
C LEU A 41 -2.32 -23.13 7.54
N ARG A 42 -1.92 -24.32 7.96
CA ARG A 42 -2.76 -25.53 7.91
C ARG A 42 -4.10 -25.36 8.66
N HIS A 43 -4.11 -24.52 9.70
CA HIS A 43 -5.28 -24.20 10.52
C HIS A 43 -5.70 -22.73 10.38
N GLN A 44 -5.27 -22.04 9.30
CA GLN A 44 -5.54 -20.62 9.06
C GLN A 44 -5.06 -19.68 10.18
N ASP A 45 -4.06 -20.09 10.96
CA ASP A 45 -3.45 -19.26 12.01
C ASP A 45 -2.36 -18.35 11.40
N TYR A 46 -2.80 -17.23 10.84
CA TYR A 46 -1.93 -16.21 10.24
C TYR A 46 -1.04 -15.51 11.28
N HIS A 47 -1.54 -15.36 12.51
CA HIS A 47 -0.81 -14.71 13.59
C HIS A 47 0.45 -15.51 13.96
N ARG A 48 0.31 -16.83 14.14
CA ARG A 48 1.44 -17.74 14.39
C ARG A 48 2.45 -17.73 13.25
N TYR A 49 1.97 -17.73 12.00
CA TYR A 49 2.85 -17.64 10.84
C TYR A 49 3.63 -16.32 10.80
N ARG A 50 2.97 -15.19 11.09
CA ARG A 50 3.62 -13.86 11.19
C ARG A 50 4.71 -13.81 12.27
N GLN A 51 4.46 -14.42 13.43
CA GLN A 51 5.46 -14.53 14.49
C GLN A 51 6.65 -15.41 14.07
N TYR A 52 6.39 -16.51 13.37
CA TYR A 52 7.45 -17.33 12.77
C TYR A 52 8.31 -16.51 11.81
N CYS A 53 7.69 -15.79 10.86
CA CYS A 53 8.42 -14.98 9.89
C CYS A 53 9.26 -13.89 10.58
N SER A 54 8.74 -13.27 11.65
CA SER A 54 9.50 -12.30 12.44
C SER A 54 10.76 -12.90 13.08
N ARG A 55 10.64 -14.08 13.71
CA ARG A 55 11.78 -14.80 14.30
C ARG A 55 12.75 -15.32 13.24
N ARG A 56 12.25 -15.82 12.12
CA ARG A 56 13.07 -16.27 10.98
C ARG A 56 13.87 -15.10 10.41
N LEU A 57 13.24 -13.96 10.15
CA LEU A 57 13.90 -12.75 9.65
C LEU A 57 15.01 -12.28 10.58
N HIS A 58 14.78 -12.30 11.89
CA HIS A 58 15.83 -11.97 12.88
C HIS A 58 17.02 -12.93 12.79
N ARG A 59 16.78 -14.25 12.72
CA ARG A 59 17.84 -15.25 12.59
C ARG A 59 18.63 -15.11 11.28
N ILE A 60 17.96 -14.88 10.15
CA ILE A 60 18.61 -14.68 8.85
C ILE A 60 19.49 -13.43 8.88
N ARG A 61 18.96 -12.30 9.39
CA ARG A 61 19.76 -11.06 9.51
C ARG A 61 20.96 -11.22 10.43
N LYS A 62 20.84 -11.96 11.53
CA LYS A 62 21.98 -12.29 12.40
C LYS A 62 23.01 -13.18 11.69
N ALA A 63 22.56 -14.18 10.93
CA ALA A 63 23.43 -15.09 10.19
C ALA A 63 24.17 -14.42 9.03
N THR A 64 23.52 -13.49 8.33
CA THR A 64 24.09 -12.70 7.22
C THR A 64 24.82 -11.45 7.69
N LYS A 65 24.83 -11.17 9.00
CA LYS A 65 25.36 -9.94 9.62
C LYS A 65 24.68 -8.65 9.13
N LEU A 66 23.52 -8.75 8.49
CA LEU A 66 22.69 -7.63 8.02
C LEU A 66 21.68 -7.19 9.09
N THR A 67 22.16 -6.91 10.30
CA THR A 67 21.33 -6.48 11.43
C THR A 67 21.12 -4.97 11.44
N ASN A 68 19.92 -4.52 11.80
CA ASN A 68 19.67 -3.10 12.03
C ASN A 68 20.44 -2.58 13.26
N GLY A 69 20.64 -1.27 13.32
CA GLY A 69 21.34 -0.62 14.45
C GLY A 69 20.69 -0.92 15.81
N ARG A 70 21.52 -1.20 16.83
CA ARG A 70 21.09 -1.62 18.19
C ARG A 70 20.64 -0.46 19.09
N GLU A 71 21.42 0.64 19.12
CA GLU A 71 21.15 1.78 20.00
C GLU A 71 20.20 2.81 19.38
N ARG A 72 20.48 3.19 18.13
CA ARG A 72 19.57 3.98 17.29
C ARG A 72 19.18 3.18 16.07
N PHE A 73 17.90 3.23 15.72
CA PHE A 73 17.39 2.54 14.54
C PHE A 73 18.07 3.09 13.29
N LYS A 74 18.99 2.30 12.74
CA LYS A 74 19.55 2.49 11.40
C LYS A 74 19.14 1.29 10.57
N LYS A 75 18.39 1.54 9.50
CA LYS A 75 17.96 0.48 8.57
C LYS A 75 19.21 -0.05 7.86
N CYS A 76 19.51 -1.33 8.07
CA CYS A 76 20.54 -2.01 7.31
C CYS A 76 19.96 -2.40 5.96
N ALA A 77 20.37 -1.67 4.91
CA ALA A 77 20.09 -2.00 3.53
C ALA A 77 20.77 -3.32 3.16
N ILE A 78 20.20 -4.02 2.19
CA ILE A 78 20.83 -5.20 1.62
C ILE A 78 21.86 -4.66 0.61
N PRO A 79 23.14 -5.03 0.70
CA PRO A 79 24.14 -4.65 -0.29
C PRO A 79 23.80 -5.25 -1.66
N ASP A 80 24.19 -4.55 -2.73
CA ASP A 80 23.98 -5.04 -4.11
C ASP A 80 24.86 -6.25 -4.43
N ASP A 81 26.03 -6.38 -3.80
CA ASP A 81 26.88 -7.57 -3.90
C ASP A 81 26.83 -8.38 -2.59
N PHE A 82 26.47 -9.67 -2.70
CA PHE A 82 26.45 -10.60 -1.58
C PHE A 82 26.76 -12.03 -2.04
N SER A 83 27.56 -12.75 -1.25
CA SER A 83 27.96 -14.13 -1.59
C SER A 83 27.07 -15.21 -0.99
N LEU A 84 26.12 -14.85 -0.11
CA LEU A 84 25.29 -15.80 0.62
C LEU A 84 23.85 -15.81 0.09
N ASP A 85 23.40 -16.95 -0.44
CA ASP A 85 22.01 -17.19 -0.87
C ASP A 85 20.96 -16.81 0.20
N LYS A 86 21.28 -17.01 1.48
CA LYS A 86 20.40 -16.66 2.62
C LYS A 86 19.97 -15.18 2.63
N VAL A 87 20.68 -14.29 1.94
CA VAL A 87 20.32 -12.88 1.80
C VAL A 87 19.02 -12.72 1.00
N LEU A 88 18.77 -13.55 -0.02
CA LEU A 88 17.53 -13.57 -0.80
C LEU A 88 16.30 -13.93 0.03
N GLU A 89 16.48 -14.69 1.12
CA GLU A 89 15.39 -15.00 2.03
C GLU A 89 14.91 -13.77 2.83
N ILE A 90 15.71 -12.71 2.94
CA ILE A 90 15.33 -11.50 3.70
C ILE A 90 14.11 -10.81 3.08
N PRO A 91 14.12 -10.41 1.79
CA PRO A 91 12.93 -9.84 1.16
C PRO A 91 11.78 -10.86 1.08
N LEU A 92 12.04 -12.14 0.79
CA LEU A 92 11.01 -13.18 0.75
C LEU A 92 10.24 -13.30 2.07
N VAL A 93 10.94 -13.49 3.20
CA VAL A 93 10.30 -13.61 4.53
C VAL A 93 9.68 -12.28 4.97
N SER A 94 10.21 -11.14 4.50
CA SER A 94 9.61 -9.82 4.75
C SER A 94 8.28 -9.64 4.01
N ALA A 95 8.20 -10.12 2.76
CA ALA A 95 6.98 -10.17 1.96
C ALA A 95 5.94 -11.08 2.63
N GLU A 96 6.31 -12.33 2.95
CA GLU A 96 5.42 -13.30 3.62
C GLU A 96 4.88 -12.77 4.96
N ARG A 97 5.72 -12.09 5.76
CA ARG A 97 5.26 -11.49 7.02
C ARG A 97 4.22 -10.39 6.79
N ALA A 98 4.43 -9.54 5.79
CA ALA A 98 3.52 -8.45 5.46
C ALA A 98 2.20 -9.00 4.87
N TRP A 99 2.30 -9.97 3.97
CA TRP A 99 1.15 -10.69 3.41
C TRP A 99 0.33 -11.39 4.49
N ALA A 100 0.96 -12.15 5.39
CA ALA A 100 0.27 -12.85 6.47
C ALA A 100 -0.48 -11.89 7.39
N TYR A 101 0.10 -10.72 7.69
CA TYR A 101 -0.60 -9.69 8.45
C TYR A 101 -1.80 -9.14 7.68
N SER A 102 -1.65 -8.88 6.38
CA SER A 102 -2.81 -8.47 5.59
C SER A 102 -3.89 -9.55 5.57
N ALA A 103 -3.54 -10.81 5.40
CA ALA A 103 -4.50 -11.91 5.36
C ALA A 103 -5.26 -12.05 6.68
N GLU A 104 -4.58 -11.85 7.81
CA GLU A 104 -5.22 -11.78 9.14
C GLU A 104 -6.21 -10.62 9.22
N LEU A 105 -5.80 -9.41 8.83
CA LEU A 105 -6.65 -8.21 8.91
C LEU A 105 -7.86 -8.28 7.97
N LEU A 106 -7.64 -8.74 6.75
CA LEU A 106 -8.70 -8.89 5.75
C LEU A 106 -9.63 -10.06 6.08
N GLY A 107 -9.11 -11.12 6.68
CA GLY A 107 -9.92 -12.23 7.20
C GLY A 107 -10.81 -11.78 8.37
N VAL A 108 -10.27 -10.99 9.30
CA VAL A 108 -11.03 -10.39 10.39
C VAL A 108 -12.05 -9.38 9.85
N TYR A 109 -11.68 -8.56 8.87
CA TYR A 109 -12.58 -7.63 8.18
C TYR A 109 -13.78 -8.37 7.57
N ALA A 110 -13.54 -9.48 6.86
CA ALA A 110 -14.60 -10.29 6.24
C ALA A 110 -15.57 -10.96 7.23
N GLN A 111 -15.24 -11.02 8.53
CA GLN A 111 -16.13 -11.56 9.56
C GLN A 111 -17.09 -10.51 10.13
N PHE A 112 -16.81 -9.22 9.95
CA PHE A 112 -17.70 -8.17 10.42
C PHE A 112 -18.86 -7.98 9.43
N ILE A 113 -20.08 -7.90 9.97
CA ILE A 113 -21.28 -7.54 9.20
C ILE A 113 -21.27 -6.04 8.89
N GLU A 114 -20.78 -5.24 9.84
CA GLU A 114 -20.58 -3.79 9.68
C GLU A 114 -19.24 -3.50 9.00
N ASP A 115 -19.23 -2.51 8.09
CA ASP A 115 -18.02 -2.12 7.40
C ASP A 115 -17.03 -1.43 8.36
N LYS A 116 -15.81 -1.97 8.44
CA LYS A 116 -14.71 -1.42 9.24
C LYS A 116 -13.58 -0.96 8.31
N PRO A 117 -13.69 0.23 7.70
CA PRO A 117 -12.76 0.68 6.66
C PRO A 117 -11.31 0.77 7.15
N ALA A 118 -11.08 1.06 8.44
CA ALA A 118 -9.74 1.09 9.03
C ALA A 118 -9.01 -0.26 8.94
N LEU A 119 -9.71 -1.38 9.14
CA LEU A 119 -9.13 -2.72 9.04
C LEU A 119 -8.77 -3.05 7.59
N ARG A 120 -9.68 -2.73 6.65
CA ARG A 120 -9.45 -2.91 5.22
C ARG A 120 -8.28 -2.05 4.73
N TYR A 121 -8.25 -0.76 5.08
CA TYR A 121 -7.16 0.15 4.75
C TYR A 121 -5.82 -0.35 5.29
N HIS A 122 -5.79 -0.80 6.56
CA HIS A 122 -4.57 -1.33 7.16
C HIS A 122 -4.11 -2.61 6.46
N GLY A 123 -5.03 -3.54 6.16
CA GLY A 123 -4.76 -4.76 5.40
C GLY A 123 -4.15 -4.45 4.03
N ILE A 124 -4.81 -3.63 3.23
CA ILE A 124 -4.32 -3.20 1.91
C ILE A 124 -2.93 -2.53 2.02
N GLY A 125 -2.72 -1.68 3.02
CA GLY A 125 -1.42 -1.08 3.30
C GLY A 125 -0.32 -2.12 3.58
N ARG A 126 -0.66 -3.23 4.25
CA ARG A 126 0.24 -4.37 4.44
C ARG A 126 0.50 -5.14 3.14
N LEU A 127 -0.50 -5.33 2.28
CA LEU A 127 -0.30 -5.93 0.95
C LEU A 127 0.61 -5.10 0.05
N ARG A 128 0.43 -3.78 -0.02
CA ARG A 128 1.34 -2.89 -0.77
C ARG A 128 2.79 -3.07 -0.30
N LYS A 129 2.99 -3.23 1.00
CA LYS A 129 4.31 -3.52 1.56
C LYS A 129 4.84 -4.89 1.17
N ALA A 130 3.98 -5.92 1.09
CA ALA A 130 4.36 -7.25 0.63
C ALA A 130 4.82 -7.21 -0.83
N VAL A 131 4.06 -6.54 -1.72
CA VAL A 131 4.41 -6.34 -3.13
C VAL A 131 5.76 -5.65 -3.29
N ARG A 132 6.01 -4.56 -2.55
CA ARG A 132 7.32 -3.88 -2.58
C ARG A 132 8.49 -4.82 -2.24
N TYR A 133 8.30 -5.72 -1.27
CA TYR A 133 9.34 -6.71 -0.94
C TYR A 133 9.48 -7.79 -2.01
N ALA A 134 8.38 -8.21 -2.65
CA ALA A 134 8.42 -9.14 -3.79
C ALA A 134 9.15 -8.53 -5.00
N GLN A 135 8.95 -7.24 -5.28
CA GLN A 135 9.67 -6.49 -6.31
C GLN A 135 11.19 -6.41 -6.01
N ILE A 136 11.55 -6.13 -4.75
CA ILE A 136 12.95 -6.17 -4.31
C ILE A 136 13.54 -7.58 -4.50
N LEU A 137 12.81 -8.64 -4.13
CA LEU A 137 13.25 -10.01 -4.34
C LEU A 137 13.49 -10.30 -5.83
N LEU A 138 12.54 -9.94 -6.71
CA LEU A 138 12.67 -10.12 -8.15
C LEU A 138 13.88 -9.38 -8.72
N ALA A 139 14.11 -8.13 -8.31
CA ALA A 139 15.28 -7.36 -8.73
C ALA A 139 16.59 -8.07 -8.33
N MET A 140 16.67 -8.60 -7.11
CA MET A 140 17.83 -9.36 -6.65
C MET A 140 17.98 -10.69 -7.41
N CYS A 141 16.89 -11.41 -7.66
CA CYS A 141 16.95 -12.68 -8.41
C CYS A 141 17.43 -12.48 -9.84
N ARG A 142 17.05 -11.38 -10.51
CA ARG A 142 17.51 -11.06 -11.87
C ARG A 142 19.02 -10.88 -11.98
N VAL A 143 19.67 -10.43 -10.90
CA VAL A 143 21.13 -10.22 -10.86
C VAL A 143 21.86 -11.49 -10.40
N HIS A 144 21.36 -12.15 -9.36
CA HIS A 144 22.13 -13.18 -8.63
C HIS A 144 21.70 -14.63 -8.87
N CYS A 145 20.55 -14.89 -9.53
CA CYS A 145 19.97 -16.23 -9.62
C CYS A 145 19.94 -16.82 -11.02
N ASP A 146 19.67 -18.12 -11.09
CA ASP A 146 19.38 -18.83 -12.34
C ASP A 146 18.04 -18.39 -12.97
N SER A 147 17.87 -18.67 -14.26
CA SER A 147 16.67 -18.30 -15.02
C SER A 147 15.39 -18.90 -14.44
N ARG A 148 15.47 -20.09 -13.83
CA ARG A 148 14.34 -20.73 -13.15
C ARG A 148 13.89 -19.91 -11.94
N THR A 149 14.80 -19.56 -11.04
CA THR A 149 14.48 -18.77 -9.85
C THR A 149 13.96 -17.38 -10.21
N VAL A 150 14.49 -16.78 -11.29
CA VAL A 150 13.95 -15.52 -11.82
C VAL A 150 12.48 -15.66 -12.23
N MET A 151 12.14 -16.74 -12.95
CA MET A 151 10.76 -17.03 -13.34
C MET A 151 9.85 -17.29 -12.13
N GLU A 152 10.34 -18.01 -11.10
CA GLU A 152 9.60 -18.19 -9.85
C GLU A 152 9.39 -16.87 -9.10
N ALA A 153 10.40 -16.00 -9.07
CA ALA A 153 10.30 -14.70 -8.41
C ALA A 153 9.30 -13.78 -9.14
N GLU A 154 9.28 -13.85 -10.47
CA GLU A 154 8.32 -13.10 -11.31
C GLU A 154 6.88 -13.61 -11.11
N ALA A 155 6.70 -14.93 -11.02
CA ALA A 155 5.41 -15.53 -10.70
C ALA A 155 4.92 -15.13 -9.29
N TYR A 156 5.83 -15.07 -8.32
CA TYR A 156 5.54 -14.66 -6.95
C TYR A 156 5.17 -13.16 -6.86
N GLU A 157 5.92 -12.29 -7.53
CA GLU A 157 5.61 -10.86 -7.60
C GLU A 157 4.26 -10.62 -8.29
N SER A 158 4.04 -11.24 -9.44
CA SER A 158 2.79 -11.13 -10.20
C SER A 158 1.60 -11.60 -9.38
N PHE A 159 1.75 -12.70 -8.62
CA PHE A 159 0.72 -13.17 -7.71
C PHE A 159 0.44 -12.17 -6.59
N MET A 160 1.47 -11.66 -5.90
CA MET A 160 1.30 -10.69 -4.81
C MET A 160 0.65 -9.40 -5.30
N SER A 161 1.07 -8.90 -6.46
CA SER A 161 0.50 -7.73 -7.12
C SER A 161 -0.96 -7.98 -7.54
N GLY A 162 -1.26 -9.13 -8.14
CA GLY A 162 -2.63 -9.52 -8.47
C GLY A 162 -3.55 -9.63 -7.25
N VAL A 163 -3.02 -10.12 -6.12
CA VAL A 163 -3.77 -10.14 -4.84
C VAL A 163 -4.00 -8.73 -4.31
N LEU A 164 -3.05 -7.80 -4.46
CA LEU A 164 -3.25 -6.41 -4.08
C LEU A 164 -4.37 -5.76 -4.91
N GLU A 165 -4.29 -5.83 -6.23
CA GLU A 165 -5.31 -5.23 -7.13
C GLU A 165 -6.69 -5.84 -6.89
N PHE A 166 -6.74 -7.16 -6.66
CA PHE A 166 -7.97 -7.84 -6.29
C PHE A 166 -8.62 -7.26 -5.02
N ASN A 167 -7.82 -6.91 -4.00
CA ASN A 167 -8.34 -6.30 -2.76
C ASN A 167 -8.63 -4.79 -2.89
N LEU A 168 -8.02 -4.13 -3.88
CA LEU A 168 -8.39 -2.78 -4.30
C LEU A 168 -9.69 -2.75 -5.10
N GLU A 169 -10.19 -3.91 -5.52
CA GLU A 169 -11.36 -4.10 -6.39
C GLU A 169 -11.15 -3.65 -7.84
N GLU A 170 -9.88 -3.48 -8.24
CA GLU A 170 -9.47 -3.23 -9.62
C GLU A 170 -9.37 -4.57 -10.37
N PHE A 171 -10.52 -5.19 -10.61
CA PHE A 171 -10.61 -6.53 -11.19
C PHE A 171 -9.94 -6.70 -12.57
N PRO A 172 -9.98 -5.72 -13.49
CA PRO A 172 -9.27 -5.84 -14.77
C PRO A 172 -7.74 -5.93 -14.58
N ALA A 173 -7.15 -5.04 -13.78
CA ALA A 173 -5.72 -5.07 -13.48
C ALA A 173 -5.32 -6.35 -12.71
N ALA A 174 -6.16 -6.78 -11.77
CA ALA A 174 -5.98 -8.03 -11.05
C ALA A 174 -6.00 -9.25 -11.99
N LEU A 175 -6.91 -9.27 -12.97
CA LEU A 175 -7.04 -10.34 -13.95
C LEU A 175 -5.76 -10.51 -14.77
N GLU A 176 -5.18 -9.42 -15.26
CA GLU A 176 -3.91 -9.45 -16.01
C GLU A 176 -2.77 -10.04 -15.17
N LYS A 177 -2.57 -9.52 -13.96
CA LYS A 177 -1.47 -9.95 -13.07
C LYS A 177 -1.63 -11.40 -12.61
N LEU A 178 -2.85 -11.82 -12.27
CA LEU A 178 -3.13 -13.20 -11.85
C LEU A 178 -3.05 -14.19 -13.01
N THR A 179 -3.40 -13.77 -14.24
CA THR A 179 -3.23 -14.61 -15.44
C THR A 179 -1.75 -14.82 -15.73
N LEU A 180 -0.95 -13.75 -15.68
CA LEU A 180 0.51 -13.85 -15.80
C LEU A 180 1.10 -14.81 -14.76
N ALA A 181 0.70 -14.67 -13.48
CA ALA A 181 1.15 -15.59 -12.43
C ALA A 181 0.74 -17.04 -12.72
N ASN A 182 -0.50 -17.26 -13.22
CA ASN A 182 -1.01 -18.59 -13.59
C ASN A 182 -0.13 -19.23 -14.68
N ASP A 183 0.11 -18.52 -15.77
CA ASP A 183 0.88 -19.01 -16.91
C ASP A 183 2.32 -19.34 -16.53
N LEU A 184 2.95 -18.50 -15.69
CA LEU A 184 4.30 -18.75 -15.19
C LEU A 184 4.35 -20.00 -14.30
N TYR A 185 3.42 -20.14 -13.36
CA TYR A 185 3.37 -21.34 -12.50
C TYR A 185 3.02 -22.61 -13.28
N GLN A 186 2.18 -22.53 -14.31
CA GLN A 186 1.95 -23.66 -15.22
C GLN A 186 3.23 -24.07 -15.95
N LYS A 187 3.97 -23.11 -16.52
CA LYS A 187 5.26 -23.39 -17.18
C LYS A 187 6.26 -24.02 -16.20
N LEU A 188 6.39 -23.46 -15.01
CA LEU A 188 7.28 -23.99 -13.96
C LEU A 188 6.92 -25.42 -13.54
N SER A 189 5.62 -25.74 -13.46
CA SER A 189 5.15 -27.09 -13.12
C SER A 189 5.59 -28.15 -14.14
N VAL A 190 5.67 -27.78 -15.43
CA VAL A 190 6.14 -28.65 -16.51
C VAL A 190 7.67 -28.74 -16.51
N LEU A 191 8.35 -27.61 -16.29
CA LEU A 191 9.82 -27.51 -16.25
C LEU A 191 10.44 -28.12 -14.98
N THR A 192 9.67 -28.77 -14.12
CA THR A 192 10.20 -29.27 -12.85
C THR A 192 11.07 -30.50 -13.06
N THR A 193 12.37 -30.34 -12.79
CA THR A 193 13.40 -31.37 -12.91
C THR A 193 14.14 -31.55 -11.58
N SER A 194 13.46 -32.06 -10.55
CA SER A 194 14.07 -32.32 -9.24
C SER A 194 14.71 -33.72 -9.22
N THR A 195 15.90 -33.84 -8.64
CA THR A 195 16.73 -35.07 -8.64
C THR A 195 16.09 -36.21 -7.85
N SER A 196 15.29 -35.89 -6.83
CA SER A 196 14.59 -36.87 -5.99
C SER A 196 13.11 -36.93 -6.34
N GLU A 197 12.59 -38.15 -6.53
CA GLU A 197 11.17 -38.39 -6.84
C GLU A 197 10.24 -37.79 -5.77
N LYS A 198 10.66 -37.81 -4.49
CA LYS A 198 9.90 -37.22 -3.39
C LYS A 198 9.81 -35.69 -3.49
N GLU A 199 10.91 -35.04 -3.83
CA GLU A 199 10.97 -33.58 -3.99
C GLU A 199 10.18 -33.13 -5.21
N LEU A 200 10.31 -33.87 -6.32
CA LEU A 200 9.54 -33.65 -7.54
C LEU A 200 8.03 -33.75 -7.27
N LYS A 201 7.60 -34.77 -6.53
CA LYS A 201 6.20 -34.96 -6.18
C LYS A 201 5.68 -33.83 -5.28
N LEU A 202 6.49 -33.41 -4.30
CA LEU A 202 6.13 -32.30 -3.39
C LEU A 202 6.01 -30.98 -4.15
N GLU A 203 6.97 -30.69 -5.02
CA GLU A 203 7.00 -29.47 -5.81
C GLU A 203 5.81 -29.38 -6.77
N LYS A 204 5.52 -30.46 -7.51
CA LYS A 204 4.32 -30.54 -8.36
C LYS A 204 3.03 -30.36 -7.56
N ALA A 205 2.94 -30.93 -6.35
CA ALA A 205 1.77 -30.76 -5.50
C ALA A 205 1.59 -29.30 -5.04
N TYR A 206 2.68 -28.58 -4.76
CA TYR A 206 2.60 -27.16 -4.40
C TYR A 206 2.25 -26.26 -5.58
N TYR A 207 2.76 -26.54 -6.79
CA TYR A 207 2.31 -25.83 -7.99
C TYR A 207 0.82 -26.05 -8.27
N ALA A 208 0.34 -27.30 -8.19
CA ALA A 208 -1.08 -27.61 -8.34
C ALA A 208 -1.93 -26.89 -7.29
N GLN A 209 -1.51 -26.93 -6.01
CA GLN A 209 -2.20 -26.19 -4.95
C GLN A 209 -2.26 -24.68 -5.23
N MET A 210 -1.17 -24.08 -5.70
CA MET A 210 -1.11 -22.66 -6.02
C MET A 210 -2.07 -22.28 -7.16
N LEU A 211 -2.10 -23.10 -8.22
CA LEU A 211 -2.96 -22.89 -9.38
C LEU A 211 -4.44 -23.08 -9.03
N ASP A 212 -4.78 -24.18 -8.37
CA ASP A 212 -6.17 -24.60 -8.15
C ASP A 212 -6.84 -23.90 -6.96
N SER A 213 -6.13 -23.75 -5.85
CA SER A 213 -6.70 -23.24 -4.60
C SER A 213 -6.50 -21.73 -4.42
N ASP A 214 -5.36 -21.19 -4.83
CA ASP A 214 -5.03 -19.77 -4.55
C ASP A 214 -5.39 -18.86 -5.74
N ILE A 215 -4.99 -19.25 -6.96
CA ILE A 215 -5.15 -18.39 -8.15
C ILE A 215 -6.52 -18.58 -8.81
N ALA A 216 -6.96 -19.81 -9.06
CA ALA A 216 -8.17 -20.07 -9.84
C ALA A 216 -9.47 -19.45 -9.27
N PRO A 217 -9.73 -19.44 -7.94
CA PRO A 217 -10.91 -18.77 -7.40
C PRO A 217 -10.89 -17.26 -7.64
N LYS A 218 -9.73 -16.63 -7.50
CA LYS A 218 -9.56 -15.19 -7.76
C LYS A 218 -9.74 -14.86 -9.22
N LEU A 219 -9.20 -15.67 -10.13
CA LEU A 219 -9.41 -15.50 -11.57
C LEU A 219 -10.89 -15.60 -11.95
N ARG A 220 -11.62 -16.59 -11.42
CA ARG A 220 -13.06 -16.71 -11.68
C ARG A 220 -13.82 -15.47 -11.22
N GLN A 221 -13.49 -14.98 -10.03
CA GLN A 221 -14.12 -13.78 -9.47
C GLN A 221 -13.75 -12.51 -10.26
N CYS A 222 -12.49 -12.35 -10.67
CA CYS A 222 -12.07 -11.22 -11.50
C CYS A 222 -12.76 -11.24 -12.85
N ARG A 223 -12.86 -12.40 -13.51
CA ARG A 223 -13.59 -12.54 -14.79
C ARG A 223 -15.05 -12.15 -14.63
N TYR A 224 -15.71 -12.65 -13.58
CA TYR A 224 -17.10 -12.32 -13.29
C TYR A 224 -17.34 -10.81 -13.11
N TYR A 225 -16.46 -10.11 -12.37
CA TYR A 225 -16.61 -8.67 -12.13
C TYR A 225 -16.02 -7.78 -13.23
N ALA A 226 -15.23 -8.33 -14.15
CA ALA A 226 -14.71 -7.58 -15.30
C ALA A 226 -15.78 -7.36 -16.39
N ASP A 227 -16.81 -8.21 -16.44
CA ASP A 227 -17.93 -8.05 -17.38
C ASP A 227 -18.75 -6.80 -17.02
N GLU A 228 -18.86 -5.85 -17.97
CA GLU A 228 -19.46 -4.52 -17.76
C GLU A 228 -20.89 -4.54 -17.21
N SER A 229 -21.65 -5.60 -17.49
CA SER A 229 -23.00 -5.80 -16.96
C SER A 229 -23.04 -5.83 -15.42
N HIS A 230 -22.06 -6.47 -14.78
CA HIS A 230 -22.00 -6.60 -13.33
C HIS A 230 -21.37 -5.39 -12.65
N LEU A 231 -20.50 -4.65 -13.34
CA LEU A 231 -20.01 -3.35 -12.87
C LEU A 231 -21.16 -2.34 -12.69
N ALA A 232 -22.14 -2.37 -13.60
CA ALA A 232 -23.34 -1.53 -13.51
C ALA A 232 -24.26 -1.94 -12.35
N GLU A 233 -24.43 -3.23 -12.09
CA GLU A 233 -25.19 -3.74 -10.94
C GLU A 233 -24.52 -3.39 -9.61
N ARG A 234 -23.20 -3.51 -9.50
CA ARG A 234 -22.46 -3.16 -8.28
C ARG A 234 -22.48 -1.66 -7.99
N LYS A 235 -22.41 -0.82 -9.03
CA LYS A 235 -22.64 0.64 -8.89
C LYS A 235 -24.03 0.92 -8.33
N LYS A 236 -25.06 0.20 -8.81
CA LYS A 236 -26.44 0.30 -8.29
C LYS A 236 -26.57 -0.22 -6.85
N GLU A 237 -25.89 -1.29 -6.47
CA GLU A 237 -25.88 -1.82 -5.10
C GLU A 237 -25.15 -0.87 -4.13
N SER A 238 -24.02 -0.30 -4.57
CA SER A 238 -23.29 0.71 -3.79
C SER A 238 -24.07 2.03 -3.65
N SER A 239 -24.85 2.40 -4.68
CA SER A 239 -25.74 3.56 -4.60
C SER A 239 -26.98 3.24 -3.76
N ALA A 240 -27.54 2.03 -3.82
CA ALA A 240 -28.67 1.60 -2.99
C ALA A 240 -28.29 1.49 -1.49
N ALA A 241 -27.08 1.02 -1.17
CA ALA A 241 -26.54 1.02 0.19
C ALA A 241 -26.31 2.45 0.73
N LYS A 242 -25.98 3.40 -0.16
CA LYS A 242 -25.92 4.84 0.16
C LYS A 242 -27.30 5.51 0.19
N GLU A 243 -28.28 5.02 -0.57
CA GLU A 243 -29.65 5.56 -0.65
C GLU A 243 -30.57 5.06 0.48
N GLY A 244 -30.24 3.93 1.12
CA GLY A 244 -30.85 3.51 2.39
C GLY A 244 -30.56 4.48 3.55
N ALA A 245 -29.56 5.34 3.35
CA ALA A 245 -29.12 6.41 4.23
C ALA A 245 -29.77 7.74 3.79
N LYS A 246 -31.10 7.87 3.97
CA LYS A 246 -31.77 9.16 3.75
C LYS A 246 -31.36 10.14 4.84
N ALA A 247 -30.35 10.94 4.56
CA ALA A 247 -29.91 12.06 5.38
C ALA A 247 -31.11 12.95 5.75
N SER A 248 -31.25 13.26 7.04
CA SER A 248 -32.24 14.23 7.51
C SER A 248 -31.98 15.60 6.88
N LYS A 249 -33.03 16.44 6.73
CA LYS A 249 -32.89 17.82 6.22
C LYS A 249 -31.80 18.62 6.96
N ASN A 250 -31.60 18.34 8.25
CA ASN A 250 -30.56 18.97 9.07
C ASN A 250 -29.15 18.49 8.69
N GLN A 251 -28.99 17.21 8.37
CA GLN A 251 -27.69 16.62 7.99
C GLN A 251 -27.24 17.12 6.61
N VAL A 252 -28.18 17.28 5.67
CA VAL A 252 -27.91 17.90 4.36
C VAL A 252 -27.44 19.35 4.50
N ALA A 253 -28.01 20.13 5.43
CA ALA A 253 -27.58 21.50 5.69
C ALA A 253 -26.15 21.56 6.28
N ILE A 254 -25.76 20.59 7.13
CA ILE A 254 -24.40 20.51 7.66
C ILE A 254 -23.40 20.18 6.53
N LEU A 255 -23.73 19.26 5.64
CA LEU A 255 -22.88 18.92 4.48
C LEU A 255 -22.66 20.14 3.56
N GLN A 256 -23.70 20.93 3.30
CA GLN A 256 -23.57 22.18 2.53
C GLN A 256 -22.65 23.21 3.22
N GLN A 257 -22.66 23.26 4.55
CA GLN A 257 -21.75 24.12 5.31
C GLN A 257 -20.31 23.62 5.27
N ILE A 258 -20.09 22.30 5.28
CA ILE A 258 -18.77 21.69 5.11
C ILE A 258 -18.18 22.06 3.74
N ASP A 259 -18.95 21.92 2.66
CA ASP A 259 -18.49 22.26 1.31
C ASP A 259 -18.19 23.76 1.16
N ALA A 260 -18.99 24.63 1.80
CA ALA A 260 -18.74 26.07 1.83
C ALA A 260 -17.45 26.43 2.58
N VAL A 261 -17.14 25.73 3.67
CA VAL A 261 -15.88 25.91 4.42
C VAL A 261 -14.69 25.45 3.61
N LYS A 262 -14.78 24.30 2.91
CA LYS A 262 -13.72 23.81 2.02
C LYS A 262 -13.42 24.80 0.90
N ALA A 263 -14.45 25.26 0.19
CA ALA A 263 -14.27 26.23 -0.89
C ALA A 263 -13.63 27.54 -0.43
N ARG A 264 -13.89 27.98 0.82
CA ARG A 264 -13.27 29.17 1.42
C ARG A 264 -11.83 28.93 1.90
N GLY A 265 -11.51 27.72 2.34
CA GLY A 265 -10.15 27.30 2.68
C GLY A 265 -9.27 27.22 1.43
N ASP A 266 -9.74 26.55 0.39
CA ASP A 266 -9.01 26.39 -0.88
C ASP A 266 -8.76 27.73 -1.57
N ALA A 267 -9.70 28.68 -1.49
CA ALA A 267 -9.52 30.04 -2.04
C ALA A 267 -8.48 30.89 -1.30
N ARG A 268 -7.96 30.42 -0.16
CA ARG A 268 -6.93 31.11 0.65
C ARG A 268 -5.63 30.34 0.81
N GLY A 269 -5.66 29.02 0.58
CA GLY A 269 -4.49 28.15 0.56
C GLY A 269 -3.44 28.47 -0.51
N ASP A 270 -3.71 29.43 -1.41
CA ASP A 270 -2.70 30.07 -2.23
C ASP A 270 -1.86 31.00 -1.34
N VAL A 271 -0.83 30.42 -0.71
CA VAL A 271 0.18 31.11 0.08
C VAL A 271 0.65 32.35 -0.68
N MET A 272 0.40 33.53 -0.13
CA MET A 272 0.96 34.78 -0.63
C MET A 272 2.47 34.61 -0.75
N THR A 273 2.98 34.65 -1.97
CA THR A 273 4.40 34.44 -2.22
C THR A 273 5.19 35.55 -1.54
N LEU A 274 6.44 35.28 -1.15
CA LEU A 274 7.30 36.27 -0.49
C LEU A 274 7.42 37.57 -1.31
N ALA A 275 7.22 37.50 -2.64
CA ALA A 275 7.21 38.64 -3.55
C ALA A 275 5.94 39.51 -3.44
N GLU A 276 4.76 38.91 -3.27
CA GLU A 276 3.48 39.62 -3.15
C GLU A 276 3.37 40.40 -1.83
N TYR A 277 4.17 40.06 -0.81
CA TYR A 277 4.18 40.72 0.51
C TYR A 277 4.94 42.05 0.51
N TYR A 278 6.08 42.14 -0.18
CA TYR A 278 6.81 43.41 -0.25
C TYR A 278 6.09 44.48 -1.08
N GLU A 279 5.03 44.09 -1.80
CA GLU A 279 4.18 44.96 -2.60
C GLU A 279 2.85 45.30 -1.91
N SER A 280 2.54 44.74 -0.72
CA SER A 280 1.27 44.91 -0.02
C SER A 280 1.29 46.00 1.06
N THR A 281 0.15 46.62 1.32
CA THR A 281 -0.04 47.65 2.36
C THR A 281 -0.48 47.04 3.69
N ASP A 282 -0.20 47.69 4.82
CA ASP A 282 -0.59 47.22 6.17
C ASP A 282 -2.10 46.94 6.30
N ASP A 283 -2.94 47.73 5.62
CA ASP A 283 -4.40 47.54 5.58
C ASP A 283 -4.81 46.20 4.93
N ASN A 284 -4.05 45.73 3.94
CA ASN A 284 -4.32 44.46 3.26
C ASN A 284 -3.96 43.25 4.16
N ILE A 285 -2.93 43.40 4.99
CA ILE A 285 -2.51 42.36 5.95
C ILE A 285 -3.56 42.24 7.06
N SER A 286 -4.06 43.35 7.59
CA SER A 286 -5.15 43.35 8.59
C SER A 286 -6.41 42.68 8.04
N ALA A 287 -6.81 43.02 6.82
CA ALA A 287 -7.97 42.41 6.16
C ALA A 287 -7.81 40.89 5.95
N ALA A 288 -6.59 40.43 5.64
CA ALA A 288 -6.29 39.00 5.51
C ALA A 288 -6.39 38.26 6.86
N ILE A 289 -5.88 38.86 7.94
CA ILE A 289 -5.96 38.28 9.31
C ILE A 289 -7.41 38.17 9.78
N ASP A 290 -8.21 39.21 9.57
CA ASP A 290 -9.64 39.22 9.90
C ASP A 290 -10.36 38.14 9.10
N GLY A 291 -10.03 38.05 7.81
CA GLY A 291 -10.48 36.97 6.96
C GLY A 291 -10.20 35.60 7.57
N CYS A 292 -8.94 35.25 7.86
CA CYS A 292 -8.57 33.94 8.41
C CYS A 292 -9.31 33.65 9.74
N SER A 293 -9.55 34.69 10.54
CA SER A 293 -10.32 34.58 11.78
C SER A 293 -11.79 34.21 11.54
N GLU A 294 -12.42 34.78 10.50
CA GLU A 294 -13.79 34.43 10.12
C GLU A 294 -13.91 32.96 9.67
N VAL A 295 -12.98 32.47 8.85
CA VAL A 295 -13.01 31.08 8.38
C VAL A 295 -12.74 30.09 9.52
N ALA A 296 -11.81 30.41 10.43
CA ALA A 296 -11.59 29.62 11.64
C ALA A 296 -12.85 29.55 12.53
N GLY A 297 -13.59 30.67 12.66
CA GLY A 297 -14.88 30.69 13.37
C GLY A 297 -15.94 29.79 12.74
N LEU A 298 -16.03 29.79 11.40
CA LEU A 298 -16.94 28.90 10.66
C LEU A 298 -16.54 27.43 10.81
N CYS A 299 -15.25 27.10 10.79
CA CYS A 299 -14.77 25.74 11.05
C CYS A 299 -15.19 25.26 12.44
N GLN A 300 -15.08 26.10 13.47
CA GLN A 300 -15.50 25.75 14.84
C GLN A 300 -17.02 25.51 14.93
N GLU A 301 -17.83 26.34 14.27
CA GLU A 301 -19.28 26.16 14.24
C GLU A 301 -19.66 24.84 13.54
N VAL A 302 -19.06 24.54 12.40
CA VAL A 302 -19.30 23.29 11.65
C VAL A 302 -18.83 22.06 12.44
N LEU A 303 -17.66 22.11 13.08
CA LEU A 303 -17.16 21.03 13.93
C LEU A 303 -18.10 20.76 15.10
N SER A 304 -18.66 21.80 15.74
CA SER A 304 -19.64 21.61 16.81
C SER A 304 -20.90 20.87 16.35
N LYS A 305 -21.36 21.13 15.12
CA LYS A 305 -22.50 20.46 14.51
C LYS A 305 -22.16 19.01 14.15
N ILE A 306 -20.99 18.76 13.59
CA ILE A 306 -20.48 17.40 13.30
C ILE A 306 -20.41 16.59 14.59
N HIS A 307 -19.80 17.14 15.65
CA HIS A 307 -19.70 16.48 16.95
C HIS A 307 -21.07 16.17 17.55
N SER A 308 -22.05 17.06 17.38
CA SER A 308 -23.43 16.80 17.82
C SER A 308 -24.10 15.64 17.09
N GLU A 309 -23.77 15.41 15.81
CA GLU A 309 -24.25 14.25 15.04
C GLU A 309 -23.45 12.97 15.38
N MET A 310 -22.16 13.07 15.70
CA MET A 310 -21.33 11.93 16.10
C MET A 310 -21.71 11.30 17.44
N VAL A 311 -22.37 12.06 18.33
CA VAL A 311 -22.86 11.57 19.63
C VAL A 311 -24.15 10.76 19.47
N LYS A 312 -24.87 10.90 18.35
CA LYS A 312 -26.14 10.20 18.11
C LYS A 312 -25.91 8.72 17.79
N PRO A 313 -26.87 7.83 18.12
CA PRO A 313 -26.78 6.42 17.77
C PRO A 313 -26.70 6.23 16.24
N PRO A 314 -26.01 5.18 15.76
CA PRO A 314 -25.73 4.97 14.34
C PRO A 314 -26.99 4.84 13.47
N GLU A 315 -28.12 4.41 14.03
CA GLU A 315 -29.42 4.35 13.35
C GLU A 315 -29.96 5.74 12.95
N GLU A 316 -29.61 6.80 13.67
CA GLU A 316 -30.02 8.19 13.40
C GLU A 316 -28.99 8.97 12.57
N SER A 317 -27.77 8.45 12.45
CA SER A 317 -26.68 9.08 11.69
C SER A 317 -26.92 9.11 10.17
N GLY A 318 -27.92 8.36 9.70
CA GLY A 318 -28.29 8.29 8.29
C GLY A 318 -27.15 7.79 7.41
N GLY A 319 -26.24 6.95 7.95
CA GLY A 319 -25.11 6.35 7.21
C GLY A 319 -24.05 7.35 6.72
N ILE A 320 -24.04 8.58 7.24
CA ILE A 320 -23.03 9.60 6.93
C ILE A 320 -21.80 9.35 7.81
N ASP A 321 -20.61 9.30 7.20
CA ASP A 321 -19.34 9.19 7.92
C ASP A 321 -18.91 10.57 8.47
N TRP A 322 -19.53 10.96 9.58
CA TRP A 322 -19.23 12.22 10.27
C TRP A 322 -17.78 12.31 10.75
N ALA A 323 -17.10 11.18 11.00
CA ALA A 323 -15.70 11.16 11.41
C ALA A 323 -14.75 11.53 10.26
N ALA A 324 -15.05 11.08 9.03
CA ALA A 324 -14.29 11.52 7.85
C ALA A 324 -14.43 13.03 7.63
N HIS A 325 -15.65 13.56 7.71
CA HIS A 325 -15.90 15.01 7.57
C HIS A 325 -15.30 15.84 8.71
N GLU A 326 -15.25 15.32 9.94
CA GLU A 326 -14.55 15.97 11.05
C GLU A 326 -13.06 16.17 10.75
N VAL A 327 -12.40 15.14 10.22
CA VAL A 327 -10.98 15.21 9.85
C VAL A 327 -10.76 16.26 8.77
N GLU A 328 -11.60 16.29 7.73
CA GLU A 328 -11.51 17.26 6.64
C GLU A 328 -11.71 18.72 7.09
N VAL A 329 -12.67 18.98 7.98
CA VAL A 329 -12.87 20.35 8.50
C VAL A 329 -11.75 20.74 9.47
N ARG A 330 -11.21 19.78 10.22
CA ARG A 330 -10.06 20.03 11.11
C ARG A 330 -8.80 20.39 10.32
N THR A 331 -8.52 19.73 9.19
CA THR A 331 -7.36 20.09 8.36
C THR A 331 -7.47 21.52 7.84
N VAL A 332 -8.63 21.92 7.31
CA VAL A 332 -8.86 23.31 6.86
C VAL A 332 -8.70 24.30 8.02
N SER A 333 -9.19 23.96 9.21
CA SER A 333 -9.02 24.80 10.40
C SER A 333 -7.54 24.96 10.82
N GLU A 334 -6.75 23.89 10.70
CA GLU A 334 -5.31 23.90 11.03
C GLU A 334 -4.54 24.74 10.01
N ASP A 335 -4.84 24.58 8.72
CA ASP A 335 -4.21 25.33 7.62
C ASP A 335 -4.47 26.85 7.76
N VAL A 336 -5.73 27.25 7.94
CA VAL A 336 -6.11 28.67 8.12
C VAL A 336 -5.53 29.27 9.41
N SER A 337 -5.42 28.47 10.47
CA SER A 337 -4.76 28.91 11.72
C SER A 337 -3.26 29.06 11.56
N GLY A 338 -2.64 28.21 10.75
CA GLY A 338 -1.23 28.29 10.35
C GLY A 338 -0.96 29.56 9.55
N GLU A 339 -1.77 29.84 8.52
CA GLU A 339 -1.70 31.06 7.72
C GLU A 339 -1.85 32.32 8.59
N ARG A 340 -2.86 32.35 9.46
CA ARG A 340 -3.05 33.48 10.39
C ARG A 340 -1.84 33.68 11.30
N SER A 341 -1.29 32.60 11.85
CA SER A 341 -0.13 32.67 12.74
C SER A 341 1.10 33.18 11.99
N LEU A 342 1.29 32.76 10.74
CA LEU A 342 2.34 33.29 9.87
C LEU A 342 2.15 34.78 9.63
N LEU A 343 0.96 35.23 9.22
CA LEU A 343 0.66 36.66 9.00
C LEU A 343 0.91 37.50 10.26
N LEU A 344 0.55 36.99 11.46
CA LEU A 344 0.80 37.66 12.74
C LEU A 344 2.30 37.73 13.09
N ILE A 345 3.06 36.65 12.86
CA ILE A 345 4.51 36.63 13.09
C ILE A 345 5.21 37.59 12.12
N TYR A 346 4.80 37.61 10.85
CA TYR A 346 5.36 38.50 9.85
C TYR A 346 5.05 39.97 10.13
N GLY A 347 3.84 40.30 10.61
CA GLY A 347 3.48 41.66 11.03
C GLY A 347 4.19 42.15 12.31
N LEU A 348 4.80 41.26 13.10
CA LEU A 348 5.63 41.61 14.26
C LEU A 348 7.13 41.77 13.91
N LEU A 349 7.54 41.27 12.74
CA LEU A 349 8.93 41.32 12.25
C LEU A 349 9.18 42.49 11.27
N ALA A 350 8.11 43.09 10.72
CA ALA A 350 8.12 44.39 10.04
C ALA A 350 8.09 45.52 11.08
#